data_AF-A0AAP6MVW7-F1
#
_entry.id   AF-A0AAP6MVW7-F1
#
_cell.length_a   1.000
_cell.length_b   1.000
_cell.length_c   1.000
_cell.angle_alpha   90.00
_cell.angle_beta   90.00
_cell.angle_gamma   90.00
#
_symmetry.space_group_name_H-M   'P 1'
#
loop_
_entity.id
_entity.type
_entity.pdbx_description
1 polymer ?
#
loop_
_entity_poly.entity_id
_entity_poly.type
_entity_poly.pdbx_seq_one_letter_code
_entity_poly.pdbx_strand_id
1 'polypeptide(L)'
;MKRLLILFLSCMLLVPSFGSFFVYTSFKLNQEEISKTICVQRKMVFNSCNGRCELQKSLKKYTDNEKRMENNLKEKLEVVYIQNTIFNNYQLIAPIESGTNLFAPFEEKPISVSNSTFHPPSYLI
;
A
#
# COMPACT_ATOMS: atom_id res chain seq x y z
N MET A 1 -6.78 4.12 36.63
CA MET A 1 -5.75 3.34 35.91
C MET A 1 -6.18 2.94 34.49
N LYS A 2 -7.16 2.04 34.30
CA LYS A 2 -7.57 1.55 32.96
C LYS A 2 -7.96 2.67 31.97
N ARG A 3 -8.71 3.68 32.42
CA ARG A 3 -9.12 4.83 31.59
C ARG A 3 -7.95 5.73 31.18
N LEU A 4 -6.95 5.91 32.06
CA LEU A 4 -5.73 6.65 31.76
C LEU A 4 -4.85 5.90 30.75
N LEU A 5 -4.75 4.57 30.88
CA LEU A 5 -4.05 3.73 29.91
C LEU A 5 -4.66 3.82 28.52
N ILE A 6 -5.99 3.80 28.42
CA ILE A 6 -6.71 3.94 27.14
C ILE A 6 -6.44 5.32 26.52
N LEU A 7 -6.52 6.40 27.32
CA LEU A 7 -6.20 7.75 26.86
C LEU A 7 -4.74 7.87 26.41
N PHE A 8 -3.81 7.29 27.15
CA PHE A 8 -2.39 7.28 26.80
C PHE A 8 -2.14 6.54 25.48
N LEU A 9 -2.72 5.34 25.31
CA LEU A 9 -2.59 4.54 24.10
C LEU A 9 -3.17 5.27 22.88
N SER A 10 -4.33 5.90 23.05
CA SER A 10 -4.95 6.73 22.02
C SER A 10 -4.08 7.92 21.63
N CYS A 11 -3.42 8.56 22.59
CA CYS A 11 -2.53 9.69 22.33
C CYS A 11 -1.25 9.23 21.59
N MET A 12 -0.67 8.10 21.98
CA MET A 12 0.51 7.50 21.33
C MET A 12 0.30 7.22 19.84
N LEU A 13 -0.91 6.80 19.45
CA LEU A 13 -1.27 6.57 18.05
C LEU A 13 -1.26 7.86 17.21
N LEU A 14 -1.48 9.02 17.83
CA LEU A 14 -1.50 10.32 17.15
C LEU A 14 -0.11 10.96 17.03
N VAL A 15 0.85 10.55 17.86
CA VAL A 15 2.23 11.11 17.91
C VAL A 15 2.91 11.17 16.53
N PRO A 16 2.83 10.14 15.66
CA PRO A 16 3.46 10.19 14.34
C PRO A 16 2.96 11.34 13.46
N SER A 17 1.70 11.77 13.63
CA SER A 17 1.08 12.85 12.85
C SER A 17 1.68 14.23 13.14
N PHE A 18 2.39 14.38 14.27
CA PHE A 18 2.99 15.64 14.70
C PHE A 18 4.50 15.75 14.38
N GLY A 19 5.07 14.83 13.60
CA GLY A 19 6.53 14.83 13.36
C GLY A 19 7.05 16.11 12.68
N SER A 20 6.32 16.67 11.71
CA SER A 20 6.69 17.98 11.10
C SER A 20 6.64 19.14 12.10
N PHE A 21 5.68 19.10 13.05
CA PHE A 21 5.58 20.10 14.11
C PHE A 21 6.78 20.02 15.07
N PHE A 22 7.24 18.81 15.38
CA PHE A 22 8.45 18.60 16.18
C PHE A 22 9.71 19.15 15.49
N VAL A 23 9.87 18.91 14.18
CA VAL A 23 10.98 19.45 13.37
C VAL A 23 10.98 20.99 13.41
N TYR A 24 9.81 21.60 13.21
CA TYR A 24 9.68 23.06 13.26
C TYR A 24 9.99 23.63 14.66
N THR A 25 9.46 23.00 15.72
CA THR A 25 9.67 23.45 17.09
C THR A 25 11.15 23.36 17.47
N SER A 26 11.82 22.26 17.14
CA SER A 26 13.26 22.08 17.36
C SER A 26 14.08 23.13 16.61
N PHE A 27 13.74 23.43 15.36
CA PHE A 27 14.36 24.53 14.61
C PHE A 27 14.14 25.87 15.31
N LYS A 28 12.92 26.15 15.78
CA LYS A 28 12.58 27.45 16.38
C LYS A 28 13.33 27.70 17.68
N LEU A 29 13.49 26.67 18.52
CA LEU A 29 14.26 26.74 19.76
C LEU A 29 15.75 27.04 19.50
N ASN A 30 16.32 26.48 18.43
CA ASN A 30 17.73 26.63 18.10
C ASN A 30 17.99 27.63 16.96
N GLN A 31 17.00 28.45 16.60
CA GLN A 31 17.03 29.24 15.36
C GLN A 31 18.21 30.21 15.32
N GLU A 32 18.56 30.81 16.45
CA GLU A 32 19.65 31.76 16.56
C GLU A 32 21.01 31.11 16.28
N GLU A 33 21.26 29.95 16.90
CA GLU A 33 22.48 29.17 16.69
C GLU A 33 22.56 28.71 15.23
N ILE A 34 21.46 28.22 14.67
CA ILE A 34 21.37 27.78 13.27
C ILE A 34 21.69 28.93 12.30
N SER A 35 21.18 30.13 12.58
CA SER A 35 21.43 31.33 11.77
C SER A 35 22.92 31.73 11.78
N LYS A 36 23.59 31.59 12.92
CA LYS A 36 25.00 31.97 13.11
C LYS A 36 25.99 30.93 12.60
N THR A 37 25.67 29.64 12.70
CA THR A 37 26.63 28.55 12.45
C THR A 37 26.47 27.93 11.06
N ILE A 38 25.28 27.44 10.72
CA ILE A 38 25.07 26.58 9.54
C ILE A 38 24.29 27.25 8.41
N CYS A 39 23.63 28.38 8.67
CA CYS A 39 22.89 29.12 7.64
C CYS A 39 23.81 29.57 6.49
N VAL A 40 23.32 29.43 5.26
CA VAL A 40 24.06 29.80 4.04
C VAL A 40 24.35 31.31 3.95
N GLN A 41 23.48 32.15 4.51
CA GLN A 41 23.65 33.61 4.54
C GLN A 41 24.28 34.12 5.84
N ARG A 42 24.88 33.25 6.68
CA ARG A 42 25.43 33.63 8.00
C ARG A 42 26.49 34.74 7.96
N LYS A 43 27.20 34.91 6.84
CA LYS A 43 28.24 35.93 6.64
C LYS A 43 27.70 37.25 6.07
N MET A 44 26.42 37.31 5.70
CA MET A 44 25.81 38.53 5.17
C MET A 44 25.45 39.47 6.32
N VAL A 45 25.81 40.74 6.18
CA VAL A 45 25.47 41.80 7.15
C VAL A 45 23.95 41.96 7.27
N PHE A 46 23.22 41.82 6.17
CA PHE A 46 21.76 41.79 6.12
C PHE A 46 21.25 40.41 5.74
N ASN A 47 21.32 39.46 6.67
CA ASN A 47 20.81 38.10 6.47
C ASN A 47 19.28 38.08 6.52
N SER A 48 18.64 37.87 5.38
CA SER A 48 17.17 37.71 5.33
C SER A 48 16.74 36.27 5.64
N CYS A 49 17.60 35.28 5.38
CA CYS A 49 17.30 33.84 5.50
C CYS A 49 17.01 33.39 6.95
N ASN A 50 17.79 33.84 7.94
CA ASN A 50 17.59 33.51 9.36
C ASN A 50 17.42 32.00 9.64
N GLY A 51 18.23 31.17 8.99
CA GLY A 51 18.22 29.71 9.14
C GLY A 51 17.13 28.98 8.34
N ARG A 52 16.24 29.67 7.61
CA ARG A 52 15.14 29.05 6.85
C ARG A 52 15.61 28.01 5.81
N CYS A 53 16.82 28.15 5.27
CA CYS A 53 17.42 27.15 4.39
C CYS A 53 17.57 25.77 5.07
N GLU A 54 17.96 25.74 6.34
CA GLU A 54 18.13 24.50 7.10
C GLU A 54 16.79 23.95 7.58
N LEU A 55 15.82 24.80 7.90
CA LEU A 55 14.44 24.38 8.16
C LEU A 55 13.86 23.65 6.94
N GLN A 56 13.96 24.25 5.74
CA GLN A 56 13.46 23.66 4.51
C GLN A 56 14.12 22.30 4.21
N LYS A 57 15.44 22.21 4.42
CA LYS A 57 16.19 20.96 4.26
C LYS A 57 15.73 19.88 5.25
N SER A 58 15.51 20.26 6.51
CA SER A 58 15.08 19.34 7.56
C SER A 58 13.65 18.82 7.32
N LEU A 59 12.74 19.71 6.93
CA LEU A 59 11.37 19.33 6.55
C LEU A 59 11.37 18.40 5.34
N LYS A 60 12.15 18.73 4.29
CA LYS A 60 12.27 17.87 3.11
C LYS A 60 12.81 16.48 3.45
N LYS A 61 13.85 16.42 4.30
CA LYS A 61 14.40 15.15 4.78
C LYS A 61 13.35 14.32 5.54
N TYR A 62 12.55 14.97 6.39
CA TYR A 62 11.47 14.30 7.10
C TYR A 62 10.42 13.73 6.13
N THR A 63 9.95 14.53 5.18
CA THR A 63 8.96 14.07 4.18
C THR A 63 9.48 12.97 3.28
N ASP A 64 10.76 13.03 2.88
CA ASP A 64 11.37 12.01 2.03
C ASP A 64 11.53 10.69 2.79
N ASN A 65 11.84 10.74 4.09
CA ASN A 65 11.88 9.56 4.95
C ASN A 65 10.49 8.93 5.13
N GLU A 66 9.46 9.76 5.31
CA GLU A 66 8.08 9.30 5.45
C GLU A 66 7.62 8.56 4.18
N LYS A 67 7.86 9.14 3.00
CA LYS A 67 7.58 8.50 1.70
C LYS A 67 8.34 7.20 1.49
N ARG A 68 9.63 7.17 1.87
CA ARG A 68 10.43 5.93 1.80
C ARG A 68 9.84 4.85 2.68
N MET A 69 9.42 5.20 3.90
CA MET A 69 8.79 4.24 4.81
C MET A 69 7.46 3.71 4.26
N GLU A 70 6.64 4.56 3.64
CA GLU A 70 5.40 4.15 2.97
C GLU A 70 5.68 3.17 1.82
N ASN A 71 6.66 3.47 0.96
CA ASN A 71 7.03 2.61 -0.16
C ASN A 71 7.55 1.24 0.30
N ASN A 72 8.40 1.21 1.33
CA ASN A 72 8.88 -0.05 1.91
C ASN A 72 7.73 -0.90 2.47
N LEU A 73 6.69 -0.27 3.02
CA LEU A 73 5.51 -0.99 3.52
C LEU A 73 4.71 -1.60 2.37
N LYS A 74 4.52 -0.86 1.26
CA LYS A 74 3.86 -1.35 0.03
C LYS A 74 4.60 -2.52 -0.61
N GLU A 75 5.92 -2.41 -0.79
CA GLU A 75 6.73 -3.49 -1.35
C GLU A 75 6.64 -4.78 -0.51
N LYS A 76 6.63 -4.65 0.83
CA LYS A 76 6.45 -5.82 1.71
C LYS A 76 5.07 -6.45 1.61
N LEU A 77 4.02 -5.69 1.34
CA LEU A 77 2.66 -6.23 1.14
C LEU A 77 2.57 -7.02 -0.17
N GLU A 78 3.24 -6.56 -1.23
CA GLU A 78 3.28 -7.26 -2.52
C GLU A 78 3.98 -8.63 -2.43
N VAL A 79 5.04 -8.74 -1.63
CA VAL A 79 5.79 -9.99 -1.42
C VAL A 79 5.00 -11.04 -0.61
N VAL A 80 3.99 -10.64 0.18
CA VAL A 80 3.17 -11.56 0.99
C VAL A 80 2.10 -12.29 0.16
N TYR A 81 1.88 -11.90 -1.10
CA TYR A 81 0.92 -12.55 -2.01
C TYR A 81 1.47 -13.82 -2.69
N ILE A 82 2.40 -14.53 -2.07
CA ILE A 82 2.73 -15.90 -2.50
C ILE A 82 1.61 -16.78 -1.98
N GLN A 83 0.67 -17.11 -2.86
CA GLN A 83 -0.34 -18.14 -2.62
C GLN A 83 0.41 -19.42 -2.24
N ASN A 84 0.39 -19.76 -0.96
CA ASN A 84 0.95 -21.00 -0.47
C ASN A 84 0.02 -22.12 -0.94
N THR A 85 0.09 -22.47 -2.22
CA THR A 85 -0.66 -23.57 -2.80
C THR A 85 -0.09 -24.83 -2.19
N ILE A 86 -0.73 -25.29 -1.12
CA ILE A 86 -0.51 -26.63 -0.61
C ILE A 86 -0.78 -27.57 -1.80
N PHE A 87 0.25 -28.23 -2.30
CA PHE A 87 0.12 -29.27 -3.30
C PHE A 87 -0.62 -30.44 -2.65
N ASN A 88 -1.95 -30.37 -2.63
CA ASN A 88 -2.76 -31.52 -2.29
C ASN A 88 -2.58 -32.54 -3.41
N ASN A 89 -2.15 -33.74 -3.08
CA ASN A 89 -2.12 -34.87 -4.01
C ASN A 89 -3.57 -35.21 -4.38
N TYR A 90 -4.11 -34.58 -5.41
CA TYR A 90 -5.38 -34.98 -5.99
C TYR A 90 -5.11 -36.14 -6.94
N GLN A 91 -5.83 -37.24 -6.75
CA GLN A 91 -5.83 -38.34 -7.69
C GLN A 91 -6.94 -38.07 -8.70
N LEU A 92 -6.56 -37.71 -9.92
CA LEU A 92 -7.49 -37.62 -11.04
C LEU A 92 -8.13 -39.00 -11.25
N ILE A 93 -9.41 -39.12 -10.90
CA ILE A 93 -10.20 -40.30 -11.21
C ILE A 93 -10.43 -40.23 -12.72
N ALA A 94 -9.87 -41.19 -13.46
CA ALA A 94 -10.15 -41.31 -14.89
C ALA A 94 -11.68 -41.37 -15.10
N PRO A 95 -12.24 -40.67 -16.10
CA PRO A 95 -13.64 -40.79 -16.42
C PRO A 95 -13.98 -42.27 -16.59
N ILE A 96 -15.02 -42.74 -15.90
CA ILE A 96 -15.55 -44.07 -16.17
C ILE A 96 -16.09 -43.98 -17.59
N GLU A 97 -15.35 -44.54 -18.55
CA GLU A 97 -15.86 -44.79 -19.90
C GLU A 97 -16.96 -45.85 -19.76
N SER A 98 -18.16 -45.39 -19.40
CA SER A 98 -19.34 -46.20 -19.52
C SER A 98 -19.59 -46.33 -21.02
N GLY A 99 -19.16 -47.46 -21.57
CA GLY A 99 -19.38 -47.83 -22.95
C GLY A 99 -20.88 -47.88 -23.25
N THR A 100 -21.44 -46.74 -23.61
CA THR A 100 -22.64 -46.68 -24.43
C THR A 100 -22.32 -45.71 -25.56
N ASN A 101 -21.96 -46.27 -26.71
CA ASN A 101 -21.93 -45.53 -27.97
C ASN A 101 -23.37 -45.13 -28.31
N LEU A 102 -23.85 -44.03 -27.73
CA LEU A 102 -25.12 -43.39 -28.08
C LEU A 102 -24.81 -42.11 -28.85
N PHE A 103 -23.93 -42.20 -29.84
CA PHE A 103 -23.84 -41.21 -30.91
C PHE A 103 -24.43 -41.86 -32.15
N ALA A 104 -25.76 -41.80 -32.28
CA ALA A 104 -26.39 -41.99 -33.57
C ALA A 104 -26.09 -40.74 -34.42
N PRO A 105 -25.44 -40.86 -35.59
CA PRO A 105 -25.38 -39.73 -36.51
C PRO A 105 -26.81 -39.36 -36.89
N PHE A 106 -27.23 -38.14 -36.54
CA PHE A 106 -28.48 -37.57 -37.02
C PHE A 106 -28.32 -37.32 -38.53
N GLU A 107 -28.92 -38.19 -39.36
CA GLU A 107 -29.02 -37.97 -40.82
C GLU A 107 -30.15 -37.00 -41.20
N GLU A 108 -30.96 -36.56 -40.22
CA GLU A 108 -32.08 -35.66 -40.46
C GLU A 108 -31.63 -34.19 -40.52
N LYS A 109 -32.20 -33.45 -41.48
CA LYS A 109 -31.99 -32.00 -41.57
C LYS A 109 -32.56 -31.32 -40.32
N PRO A 110 -31.82 -30.38 -39.69
CA PRO A 110 -32.33 -29.66 -38.53
C PRO A 110 -33.60 -28.89 -38.89
N ILE A 111 -34.65 -29.08 -38.09
CA ILE A 111 -35.98 -28.51 -38.29
C ILE A 111 -35.97 -27.00 -37.97
N SER A 112 -35.05 -26.54 -37.13
CA SER A 112 -34.83 -25.13 -36.82
C SER A 112 -33.43 -24.88 -36.23
N VAL A 113 -32.96 -23.64 -36.31
CA VAL A 113 -31.75 -23.18 -35.62
C VAL A 113 -32.16 -22.33 -34.41
N SER A 114 -31.54 -22.61 -33.26
CA SER A 114 -31.66 -21.70 -32.11
C SER A 114 -30.76 -20.49 -32.36
N ASN A 115 -31.36 -19.31 -32.46
CA ASN A 115 -30.61 -18.03 -32.50
C ASN A 115 -30.30 -17.50 -31.09
N SER A 116 -30.50 -18.29 -30.03
CA SER A 116 -30.09 -17.87 -28.69
C SER A 116 -28.57 -17.83 -28.61
N THR A 117 -28.02 -16.64 -28.37
CA THR A 117 -26.63 -16.52 -27.96
C THR A 117 -26.50 -17.19 -26.60
N PHE A 118 -25.59 -18.17 -26.50
CA PHE A 118 -25.27 -18.77 -25.21
C PHE A 118 -24.67 -17.70 -24.30
N HIS A 119 -25.31 -17.45 -23.16
CA HIS A 119 -24.79 -16.55 -22.14
C HIS A 119 -24.32 -17.41 -20.96
N PRO A 120 -23.06 -17.27 -20.52
CA PRO A 120 -22.58 -17.97 -19.34
C PRO A 120 -23.33 -17.48 -18.08
N PRO A 121 -23.38 -18.30 -17.01
CA PRO A 121 -24.05 -17.94 -15.77
C PRO A 121 -23.54 -16.60 -15.23
N SER A 122 -24.46 -15.71 -14.85
CA SER A 122 -24.13 -14.36 -14.36
C SER A 122 -23.42 -14.35 -13.01
N TYR A 123 -23.38 -15.48 -12.30
CA TYR A 123 -22.63 -15.65 -11.07
C TYR A 123 -22.30 -17.13 -10.86
N LEU A 124 -21.15 -17.40 -10.25
CA LEU A 124 -20.79 -18.70 -9.71
C LEU A 124 -21.28 -18.70 -8.25
N ILE A 125 -22.25 -19.56 -7.92
CA ILE A 125 -22.51 -19.93 -6.51
C ILE A 125 -21.50 -21.01 -6.13
#